data_AF-A0A7G2CG18-F1
#
_entry.id   AF-A0A7G2CG18-F1
#
_cell.length_a   1.000
_cell.length_b   1.000
_cell.length_c   1.000
_cell.angle_alpha   90.00
_cell.angle_beta   90.00
_cell.angle_gamma   90.00
#
_symmetry.space_group_name_H-M   'P 1'
#
loop_
_entity.id
_entity.type
_entity.pdbx_description
1 polymer ?
#
loop_
_entity_poly.entity_id
_entity_poly.type
_entity_poly.pdbx_seq_one_letter_code
_entity_poly.pdbx_strand_id
1 'polypeptide(L)'
;MVRGHSLEAIMDNDVPRVCKRLASFQSGAKIGAVDGGSGGGTLRVDVAKMVGMGKKLMAEGQSMYAEKFFAKAITTLDTVKQEMDGLVSEGEKEDYVGSVAMCLSWAAIAQLVQGGSPRECPYLKRLAEPQFIPFTTEPMSEASRAVTIQQLMLAAPKTWTGETCSRTKLSALLEKNPQDHDSRSMLVITLFLSGDLERCLTEALKLQVLGVDFGRVAVKKVSAFLGEDHTLVQQLGTSKASQS
;
A
#
# COMPACT_ATOMS: atom_id res chain seq x y z
N MET A 1 -7.98 -24.92 -13.21
CA MET A 1 -7.03 -23.95 -13.81
C MET A 1 -7.64 -22.57 -13.72
N VAL A 2 -7.31 -21.82 -12.67
CA VAL A 2 -7.78 -20.43 -12.49
C VAL A 2 -6.57 -19.54 -12.74
N ARG A 3 -6.69 -18.62 -13.69
CA ARG A 3 -5.64 -17.67 -14.07
C ARG A 3 -5.35 -16.78 -12.87
N GLY A 4 -4.13 -16.84 -12.34
CA GLY A 4 -3.63 -15.83 -11.43
C GLY A 4 -3.68 -14.48 -12.14
N HIS A 5 -4.40 -13.52 -11.57
CA HIS A 5 -4.34 -12.15 -12.03
C HIS A 5 -2.93 -11.62 -11.70
N SER A 6 -2.14 -11.41 -12.76
CA SER A 6 -0.82 -10.74 -12.70
C SER A 6 -0.99 -9.36 -12.05
N LEU A 7 0.05 -8.87 -11.38
CA LEU A 7 0.14 -7.49 -10.86
C LEU A 7 -0.25 -6.44 -11.92
N GLU A 8 0.00 -6.74 -13.19
CA GLU A 8 -0.40 -5.96 -14.36
C GLU A 8 -1.94 -5.79 -14.49
N ALA A 9 -2.73 -6.82 -14.15
CA ALA A 9 -4.18 -6.78 -14.25
C ALA A 9 -4.85 -5.94 -13.14
N ILE A 10 -4.14 -5.69 -12.03
CA ILE A 10 -4.59 -4.80 -10.95
C ILE A 10 -4.15 -3.37 -11.25
N MET A 11 -2.99 -3.18 -11.89
CA MET A 11 -2.49 -1.85 -12.30
C MET A 11 -3.35 -1.18 -13.38
N ASP A 12 -4.08 -1.94 -14.20
CA ASP A 12 -4.88 -1.43 -15.32
C ASP A 12 -6.26 -0.86 -14.95
N ASN A 13 -6.77 -1.08 -13.72
CA ASN A 13 -8.12 -0.62 -13.34
C ASN A 13 -8.18 0.70 -12.53
N ASP A 14 -7.03 1.28 -12.13
CA ASP A 14 -7.01 2.33 -11.10
C ASP A 14 -6.68 3.76 -11.55
N VAL A 15 -6.65 4.01 -12.86
CA VAL A 15 -6.51 5.38 -13.40
C VAL A 15 -7.75 6.28 -13.20
N PRO A 16 -9.02 5.80 -13.10
CA PRO A 16 -10.17 6.72 -13.06
C PRO A 16 -10.40 7.48 -11.74
N ARG A 17 -9.70 7.13 -10.65
CA ARG A 17 -10.00 7.65 -9.31
C ARG A 17 -9.14 8.85 -8.87
N VAL A 18 -8.18 9.28 -9.69
CA VAL A 18 -7.54 10.58 -9.45
C VAL A 18 -8.55 11.66 -9.86
N CYS A 19 -9.10 12.35 -8.85
CA CYS A 19 -10.03 13.47 -8.93
C CYS A 19 -10.18 14.05 -10.36
N LYS A 20 -11.29 13.72 -11.05
CA LYS A 20 -11.62 14.29 -12.39
C LYS A 20 -11.56 15.82 -12.39
N ARG A 21 -11.76 16.46 -11.24
CA ARG A 21 -11.63 17.91 -11.05
C ARG A 21 -10.27 18.39 -10.58
N LEU A 22 -9.32 17.58 -10.10
CA LEU A 22 -7.93 18.05 -9.91
C LEU A 22 -7.34 18.47 -11.26
N ALA A 23 -7.61 17.68 -12.31
CA ALA A 23 -7.30 18.08 -13.69
C ALA A 23 -7.98 19.41 -14.06
N SER A 24 -9.19 19.69 -13.55
CA SER A 24 -9.90 20.95 -13.77
C SER A 24 -9.37 22.15 -12.96
N PHE A 25 -8.95 21.95 -11.71
CA PHE A 25 -8.30 22.97 -10.86
C PHE A 25 -6.89 23.28 -11.35
N GLN A 26 -6.17 22.26 -11.84
CA GLN A 26 -4.92 22.44 -12.56
C GLN A 26 -5.14 23.07 -13.95
N SER A 27 -6.34 22.92 -14.54
CA SER A 27 -6.70 23.56 -15.80
C SER A 27 -7.14 25.03 -15.67
N GLY A 28 -7.67 25.40 -14.51
CA GLY A 28 -8.06 26.77 -14.16
C GLY A 28 -6.83 27.57 -13.76
N ALA A 29 -6.67 28.75 -14.35
CA ALA A 29 -5.49 29.61 -14.24
C ALA A 29 -5.29 30.27 -12.85
N LYS A 30 -5.51 29.56 -11.74
CA LYS A 30 -5.34 30.08 -10.38
C LYS A 30 -4.77 29.01 -9.44
N ILE A 31 -3.48 28.69 -9.61
CA ILE A 31 -2.64 28.26 -8.48
C ILE A 31 -1.46 29.21 -8.45
N GLY A 32 -1.26 29.84 -7.29
CA GLY A 32 -0.49 31.06 -7.10
C GLY A 32 0.95 31.01 -7.65
N ALA A 33 1.30 32.10 -8.34
CA ALA A 33 2.65 32.37 -8.78
C ALA A 33 3.59 32.47 -7.57
N VAL A 34 4.61 31.61 -7.53
CA VAL A 34 5.86 31.96 -6.84
C VAL A 34 6.67 32.74 -7.86
N ASP A 35 6.80 34.03 -7.58
CA ASP A 35 7.46 35.01 -8.44
C ASP A 35 8.95 34.66 -8.58
N GLY A 36 9.43 34.57 -9.81
CA GLY A 36 10.78 34.07 -10.09
C GLY A 36 11.09 33.86 -11.57
N GLY A 37 11.02 34.94 -12.37
CA GLY A 37 11.83 35.08 -13.59
C GLY A 37 11.28 34.46 -14.88
N SER A 38 10.96 35.36 -15.82
CA SER A 38 10.75 35.20 -17.27
C SER A 38 10.93 33.82 -17.90
N GLY A 39 9.81 33.22 -18.29
CA GLY A 39 9.73 32.02 -19.13
C GLY A 39 8.44 31.24 -18.86
N GLY A 40 7.29 31.86 -19.12
CA GLY A 40 5.96 31.39 -18.71
C GLY A 40 5.54 30.06 -19.30
N GLY A 41 6.00 28.97 -18.69
CA GLY A 41 5.44 27.64 -18.79
C GLY A 41 5.12 27.14 -17.39
N THR A 42 3.93 27.43 -16.89
CA THR A 42 3.45 26.90 -15.61
C THR A 42 3.43 25.37 -15.73
N LEU A 43 4.40 24.70 -15.11
CA LEU A 43 4.48 23.25 -15.09
C LEU A 43 3.23 22.70 -14.38
N ARG A 44 2.20 22.33 -15.15
CA ARG A 44 1.05 21.56 -14.65
C ARG A 44 1.57 20.20 -14.20
N VAL A 45 1.80 20.05 -12.90
CA VAL A 45 2.23 18.77 -12.35
C VAL A 45 1.00 17.90 -12.11
N ASP A 46 0.72 17.04 -13.08
CA ASP A 46 -0.36 16.06 -13.00
C ASP A 46 -0.04 15.02 -11.90
N VAL A 47 -0.86 15.00 -10.84
CA VAL A 47 -0.74 14.07 -9.72
C VAL A 47 -0.90 12.62 -10.19
N ALA A 48 -1.80 12.36 -11.14
CA ALA A 48 -1.98 11.02 -11.70
C ALA A 48 -0.70 10.55 -12.41
N LYS A 49 -0.08 11.45 -13.19
CA LYS A 49 1.20 11.15 -13.87
C LYS A 49 2.33 10.88 -12.87
N MET A 50 2.42 11.65 -11.78
CA MET A 50 3.42 11.40 -10.73
C MET A 50 3.21 10.04 -10.06
N VAL A 51 1.97 9.71 -9.70
CA VAL A 51 1.63 8.41 -9.11
C VAL A 51 1.95 7.28 -10.09
N GLY A 52 1.59 7.43 -11.37
CA GLY A 52 1.90 6.45 -12.42
C GLY A 52 3.41 6.22 -12.59
N MET A 53 4.21 7.29 -12.60
CA MET A 53 5.67 7.19 -12.63
C MET A 53 6.23 6.50 -11.38
N GLY A 54 5.73 6.85 -10.19
CA GLY A 54 6.11 6.20 -8.94
C GLY A 54 5.80 4.70 -8.95
N LYS A 55 4.59 4.31 -9.38
CA LYS A 55 4.19 2.90 -9.51
C LYS A 55 5.10 2.13 -10.49
N LYS A 56 5.44 2.73 -11.63
CA LYS A 56 6.39 2.14 -12.59
C LYS A 56 7.76 1.91 -11.95
N LEU A 57 8.30 2.90 -11.24
CA LEU A 57 9.57 2.77 -10.53
C LEU A 57 9.53 1.70 -9.44
N MET A 58 8.40 1.56 -8.72
CA MET A 58 8.21 0.48 -7.76
C MET A 58 8.32 -0.90 -8.42
N ALA A 59 7.70 -1.08 -9.59
CA ALA A 59 7.78 -2.34 -10.35
C ALA A 59 9.20 -2.64 -10.84
N GLU A 60 9.99 -1.61 -11.15
CA GLU A 60 11.41 -1.72 -11.54
C GLU A 60 12.37 -1.89 -10.34
N GLY A 61 11.85 -1.99 -9.11
CA GLY A 61 12.65 -2.11 -7.89
C GLY A 61 13.33 -0.81 -7.45
N GLN A 62 12.98 0.33 -8.05
CA GLN A 62 13.54 1.65 -7.78
C GLN A 62 12.74 2.40 -6.71
N SER A 63 12.52 1.77 -5.56
CA SER A 63 11.65 2.27 -4.49
C SER A 63 12.08 3.63 -3.93
N MET A 64 13.39 3.89 -3.80
CA MET A 64 13.92 5.19 -3.37
C MET A 64 13.55 6.33 -4.33
N TYR A 65 13.56 6.07 -5.63
CA TYR A 65 13.15 7.06 -6.63
C TYR A 65 11.63 7.19 -6.68
N ALA A 66 10.90 6.09 -6.55
CA ALA A 66 9.44 6.08 -6.50
C ALA A 66 8.89 6.93 -5.34
N GLU A 67 9.49 6.82 -4.15
CA GLU A 67 9.08 7.59 -2.98
C GLU A 67 9.10 9.10 -3.25
N LYS A 68 10.10 9.60 -3.98
CA LYS A 68 10.21 11.03 -4.34
C LYS A 68 9.01 11.51 -5.18
N PHE A 69 8.50 10.66 -6.08
CA PHE A 69 7.31 10.98 -6.87
C PHE A 69 6.05 11.03 -6.00
N PHE A 70 5.89 10.06 -5.08
CA PHE A 70 4.74 10.05 -4.17
C PHE A 70 4.78 11.20 -3.17
N ALA A 71 5.95 11.52 -2.60
CA ALA A 71 6.15 12.67 -1.73
C ALA A 71 5.80 13.98 -2.45
N LYS A 72 6.24 14.15 -3.70
CA LYS A 72 5.88 15.32 -4.52
C LYS A 72 4.38 15.39 -4.82
N ALA A 73 3.73 14.25 -5.06
CA ALA A 73 2.28 14.17 -5.24
C ALA A 73 1.53 14.60 -3.97
N ILE A 74 1.97 14.13 -2.79
CA ILE A 74 1.42 14.52 -1.49
C ILE A 74 1.56 16.03 -1.28
N THR A 75 2.75 16.59 -1.47
CA THR A 75 2.96 18.05 -1.34
C THR A 75 2.04 18.84 -2.27
N THR A 76 1.86 18.37 -3.52
CA THR A 76 0.95 19.01 -4.47
C THR A 76 -0.50 18.98 -3.97
N LEU A 77 -0.97 17.84 -3.46
CA LEU A 77 -2.32 17.72 -2.88
C LEU A 77 -2.48 18.57 -1.61
N ASP A 78 -1.44 18.72 -0.80
CA ASP A 78 -1.47 19.54 0.40
C ASP A 78 -1.59 21.04 0.07
N THR A 79 -0.96 21.50 -1.02
CA THR A 79 -1.07 22.91 -1.44
C THR A 79 -2.48 23.33 -1.84
N VAL A 80 -3.29 22.40 -2.36
CA VAL A 80 -4.69 22.68 -2.77
C VAL A 80 -5.71 22.37 -1.68
N LYS A 81 -5.28 21.92 -0.49
CA LYS A 81 -6.17 21.52 0.61
C LYS A 81 -7.15 22.63 1.00
N GLN A 82 -6.64 23.86 1.17
CA GLN A 82 -7.47 25.00 1.59
C GLN A 82 -8.56 25.35 0.57
N GLU A 83 -8.31 25.10 -0.72
CA GLU A 83 -9.30 25.31 -1.78
C GLU A 83 -10.42 24.25 -1.73
N MET A 84 -10.11 23.05 -1.24
CA MET A 84 -11.07 21.95 -1.08
C MET A 84 -11.96 22.12 0.16
N ASP A 85 -11.47 22.78 1.22
CA ASP A 85 -12.24 22.93 2.46
C ASP A 85 -13.46 23.89 2.32
N GLY A 86 -13.45 24.79 1.32
CA GLY A 86 -14.43 25.88 1.22
C GLY A 86 -15.41 25.87 0.04
N LEU A 87 -15.19 25.07 -1.02
CA LEU A 87 -15.85 25.30 -2.32
C LEU A 87 -16.37 24.06 -3.05
N VAL A 88 -16.21 22.87 -2.49
CA VAL A 88 -16.52 21.60 -3.17
C VAL A 88 -17.57 20.78 -2.41
N SER A 89 -18.31 19.97 -3.18
CA SER A 89 -19.31 19.04 -2.67
C SER A 89 -18.67 17.95 -1.81
N GLU A 90 -19.47 17.30 -0.96
CA GLU A 90 -18.98 16.22 -0.09
C GLU A 90 -18.32 15.07 -0.86
N GLY A 91 -18.85 14.68 -2.01
CA GLY A 91 -18.24 13.63 -2.85
C GLY A 91 -16.86 14.02 -3.40
N GLU A 92 -16.63 15.31 -3.66
CA GLU A 92 -15.33 15.79 -4.14
C GLU A 92 -14.29 15.88 -3.02
N LYS A 93 -14.74 16.18 -1.80
CA LYS A 93 -13.89 16.09 -0.61
C LYS A 93 -13.48 14.64 -0.38
N GLU A 94 -14.39 13.69 -0.53
CA GLU A 94 -14.10 12.26 -0.41
C GLU A 94 -13.08 11.80 -1.46
N ASP A 95 -13.26 12.18 -2.73
CA ASP A 95 -12.32 11.89 -3.81
C ASP A 95 -10.91 12.48 -3.54
N TYR A 96 -10.85 13.69 -2.96
CA TYR A 96 -9.59 14.32 -2.57
C TYR A 96 -8.91 13.54 -1.44
N VAL A 97 -9.64 13.22 -0.37
CA VAL A 97 -9.12 12.47 0.78
C VAL A 97 -8.64 11.09 0.33
N GLY A 98 -9.38 10.41 -0.54
CA GLY A 98 -8.97 9.13 -1.14
C GLY A 98 -7.70 9.24 -1.98
N SER A 99 -7.55 10.32 -2.76
CA SER A 99 -6.33 10.59 -3.53
C SER A 99 -5.11 10.79 -2.62
N VAL A 100 -5.27 11.52 -1.51
CA VAL A 100 -4.22 11.71 -0.50
C VAL A 100 -3.89 10.38 0.17
N ALA A 101 -4.89 9.61 0.58
CA ALA A 101 -4.72 8.29 1.20
C ALA A 101 -3.92 7.35 0.28
N MET A 102 -4.27 7.28 -1.01
CA MET A 102 -3.54 6.48 -2.00
C MET A 102 -2.08 6.92 -2.10
N CYS A 103 -1.80 8.22 -2.20
CA CYS A 103 -0.42 8.72 -2.31
C CYS A 103 0.40 8.42 -1.06
N LEU A 104 -0.18 8.63 0.14
CA LEU A 104 0.46 8.26 1.41
C LEU A 104 0.76 6.77 1.49
N SER A 105 -0.16 5.94 0.99
CA SER A 105 -0.01 4.48 1.00
C SER A 105 1.16 4.04 0.15
N TRP A 106 1.28 4.56 -1.07
CA TRP A 106 2.40 4.25 -1.95
C TRP A 106 3.74 4.78 -1.43
N ALA A 107 3.76 5.98 -0.84
CA ALA A 107 4.94 6.52 -0.18
C ALA A 107 5.38 5.65 1.01
N ALA A 108 4.42 5.22 1.84
CA ALA A 108 4.66 4.30 2.94
C ALA A 108 5.25 2.97 2.44
N ILE A 109 4.62 2.34 1.46
CA ILE A 109 5.10 1.07 0.90
C ILE A 109 6.51 1.24 0.34
N ALA A 110 6.77 2.31 -0.42
CA ALA A 110 8.09 2.62 -0.95
C ALA A 110 9.14 2.73 0.16
N GLN A 111 8.84 3.42 1.26
CA GLN A 111 9.75 3.56 2.39
C GLN A 111 9.98 2.23 3.14
N LEU A 112 8.93 1.43 3.33
CA LEU A 112 9.02 0.13 4.01
C LEU A 112 9.87 -0.86 3.22
N VAL A 113 9.71 -0.93 1.89
CA VAL A 113 10.50 -1.86 1.07
C VAL A 113 11.98 -1.50 0.99
N GLN A 114 12.34 -0.24 1.28
CA GLN A 114 13.72 0.22 1.44
C GLN A 114 14.33 -0.16 2.80
N GLY A 115 13.57 -0.80 3.70
CA GLY A 115 14.01 -1.10 5.07
C GLY A 115 13.76 0.04 6.06
N GLY A 116 12.91 1.00 5.71
CA GLY A 116 12.47 2.05 6.63
C GLY A 116 11.71 1.48 7.84
N SER A 117 11.82 2.15 8.99
CA SER A 117 11.17 1.71 10.22
C SER A 117 9.64 1.76 10.12
N PRO A 118 8.92 0.65 10.32
CA PRO A 118 7.46 0.63 10.28
C PRO A 118 6.82 1.44 11.43
N ARG A 119 7.56 1.70 12.52
CA ARG A 119 7.10 2.53 13.64
C ARG A 119 7.24 4.03 13.37
N GLU A 120 8.23 4.40 12.59
CA GLU A 120 8.64 5.80 12.42
C GLU A 120 8.24 6.39 11.07
N CYS A 121 7.69 5.58 10.15
CA CYS A 121 7.19 6.02 8.86
C CYS A 121 6.19 7.19 8.98
N PRO A 122 6.53 8.41 8.49
CA PRO A 122 5.66 9.58 8.61
C PRO A 122 4.36 9.43 7.80
N TYR A 123 4.40 8.73 6.67
CA TYR A 123 3.23 8.51 5.83
C TYR A 123 2.19 7.62 6.53
N LEU A 124 2.63 6.59 7.25
CA LEU A 124 1.76 5.73 8.05
C LEU A 124 1.19 6.47 9.27
N LYS A 125 2.00 7.33 9.92
CA LYS A 125 1.49 8.19 11.01
C LYS A 125 0.37 9.10 10.53
N ARG A 126 0.51 9.67 9.33
CA ARG A 126 -0.52 10.50 8.72
C ARG A 126 -1.74 9.68 8.28
N LEU A 127 -1.56 8.48 7.74
CA LEU A 127 -2.67 7.57 7.40
C LEU A 127 -3.49 7.13 8.63
N ALA A 128 -2.95 7.25 9.84
CA ALA A 128 -3.69 6.97 11.07
C ALA A 128 -4.63 8.11 11.50
N GLU A 129 -4.63 9.25 10.81
CA GLU A 129 -5.57 10.34 11.10
C GLU A 129 -7.03 9.94 10.80
N PRO A 130 -8.03 10.43 11.56
CA PRO A 130 -9.42 10.00 11.47
C PRO A 130 -10.01 10.02 10.05
N GLN A 131 -9.69 11.03 9.24
CA GLN A 131 -10.26 11.15 7.89
C GLN A 131 -9.81 10.03 6.93
N PHE A 132 -8.71 9.33 7.23
CA PHE A 132 -8.20 8.25 6.39
C PHE A 132 -8.62 6.85 6.85
N ILE A 133 -9.22 6.74 8.04
CA ILE A 133 -9.63 5.46 8.62
C ILE A 133 -10.51 4.62 7.68
N PRO A 134 -11.53 5.19 7.00
CA PRO A 134 -12.36 4.42 6.06
C PRO A 134 -11.54 3.69 5.00
N PHE A 135 -10.53 4.37 4.43
CA PHE A 135 -9.63 3.80 3.41
C PHE A 135 -8.72 2.73 4.01
N THR A 136 -8.22 2.91 5.24
CA THR A 136 -7.34 1.90 5.88
C THR A 136 -8.07 0.62 6.29
N THR A 137 -9.41 0.67 6.40
CA THR A 137 -10.26 -0.49 6.70
C THR A 137 -10.95 -1.07 5.48
N GLU A 138 -10.96 -0.36 4.35
CA GLU A 138 -11.53 -0.83 3.10
C GLU A 138 -10.75 -2.04 2.57
N PRO A 139 -11.41 -3.19 2.34
CA PRO A 139 -10.76 -4.37 1.79
C PRO A 139 -10.08 -4.08 0.46
N MET A 140 -8.87 -4.64 0.29
CA MET A 140 -8.05 -4.56 -0.91
C MET A 140 -7.62 -3.16 -1.34
N SER A 141 -7.91 -2.12 -0.56
CA SER A 141 -7.44 -0.77 -0.83
C SER A 141 -5.92 -0.63 -0.60
N GLU A 142 -5.32 0.38 -1.23
CA GLU A 142 -3.90 0.68 -1.05
C GLU A 142 -3.56 1.08 0.39
N ALA A 143 -4.48 1.76 1.06
CA ALA A 143 -4.31 2.19 2.45
C ALA A 143 -4.37 0.99 3.40
N SER A 144 -5.33 0.08 3.20
CA SER A 144 -5.39 -1.15 4.00
C SER A 144 -4.19 -2.06 3.71
N ARG A 145 -3.68 -2.08 2.47
CA ARG A 145 -2.44 -2.78 2.12
C ARG A 145 -1.23 -2.22 2.87
N ALA A 146 -1.04 -0.90 2.87
CA ALA A 146 0.08 -0.25 3.55
C ALA A 146 0.06 -0.50 5.07
N VAL A 147 -1.11 -0.39 5.70
CA VAL A 147 -1.30 -0.71 7.12
C VAL A 147 -1.06 -2.20 7.38
N THR A 148 -1.51 -3.09 6.50
CA THR A 148 -1.27 -4.54 6.64
C THR A 148 0.22 -4.86 6.59
N ILE A 149 0.98 -4.27 5.65
CA ILE A 149 2.44 -4.43 5.58
C ILE A 149 3.09 -3.96 6.88
N GLN A 150 2.70 -2.80 7.40
CA GLN A 150 3.21 -2.28 8.67
C GLN A 150 2.99 -3.30 9.81
N GLN A 151 1.77 -3.83 9.93
CA GLN A 151 1.43 -4.77 11.00
C GLN A 151 2.20 -6.09 10.88
N LEU A 152 2.39 -6.60 9.66
CA LEU A 152 3.21 -7.77 9.42
C LEU A 152 4.67 -7.52 9.80
N MET A 153 5.26 -6.39 9.38
CA MET A 153 6.64 -6.05 9.70
C MET A 153 6.86 -5.79 11.20
N LEU A 154 5.87 -5.25 11.92
CA LEU A 154 5.94 -5.05 13.37
C LEU A 154 5.86 -6.35 14.16
N ALA A 155 5.12 -7.34 13.67
CA ALA A 155 4.96 -8.65 14.30
C ALA A 155 6.06 -9.65 13.90
N ALA A 156 6.86 -9.30 12.89
CA ALA A 156 7.90 -10.14 12.35
C ALA A 156 8.97 -10.49 13.42
N PRO A 157 9.48 -11.74 13.47
CA PRO A 157 10.52 -12.12 14.42
C PRO A 157 11.88 -11.45 14.12
N LYS A 158 12.06 -10.93 12.91
CA LYS A 158 13.27 -10.26 12.43
C LYS A 158 12.88 -9.09 11.52
N THR A 159 13.78 -8.12 11.40
CA THR A 159 13.63 -7.01 10.46
C THR A 159 13.65 -7.53 9.03
N TRP A 160 12.61 -7.20 8.27
CA TRP A 160 12.54 -7.50 6.85
C TRP A 160 13.37 -6.49 6.05
N THR A 161 14.18 -6.96 5.09
CA THR A 161 14.86 -6.10 4.11
C THR A 161 14.81 -6.72 2.72
N GLY A 162 14.65 -5.89 1.69
CA GLY A 162 14.60 -6.39 0.29
C GLY A 162 15.86 -7.12 -0.16
N GLU A 163 17.01 -6.78 0.43
CA GLU A 163 18.31 -7.41 0.12
C GLU A 163 18.38 -8.87 0.58
N THR A 164 17.84 -9.16 1.77
CA THR A 164 17.95 -10.48 2.42
C THR A 164 16.71 -11.34 2.21
N CYS A 165 15.54 -10.71 2.08
CA CYS A 165 14.24 -11.37 2.09
C CYS A 165 13.66 -11.55 0.66
N SER A 166 14.49 -11.94 -0.31
CA SER A 166 13.97 -12.27 -1.64
C SER A 166 13.27 -13.63 -1.63
N ARG A 167 12.23 -13.78 -2.46
CA ARG A 167 11.47 -15.03 -2.58
C ARG A 167 12.39 -16.22 -2.87
N THR A 168 13.30 -16.09 -3.83
CA THR A 168 14.25 -17.15 -4.20
C THR A 168 15.14 -17.56 -3.04
N LYS A 169 15.71 -16.60 -2.30
CA LYS A 169 16.59 -16.88 -1.15
C LYS A 169 15.83 -17.61 -0.04
N LEU A 170 14.65 -17.09 0.33
CA LEU A 170 13.84 -17.65 1.40
C LEU A 170 13.29 -19.03 1.05
N SER A 171 12.84 -19.25 -0.19
CA SER A 171 12.42 -20.57 -0.65
C SER A 171 13.57 -21.59 -0.59
N ALA A 172 14.77 -21.22 -1.05
CA ALA A 172 15.94 -22.11 -0.99
C ALA A 172 16.37 -22.44 0.46
N LEU A 173 16.21 -21.51 1.40
CA LEU A 173 16.45 -21.78 2.82
C LEU A 173 15.42 -22.77 3.38
N LEU A 174 14.15 -22.60 3.04
CA LEU A 174 13.06 -23.46 3.53
C LEU A 174 13.06 -24.86 2.89
N GLU A 175 13.60 -25.01 1.67
CA GLU A 175 13.86 -26.33 1.08
C GLU A 175 14.91 -27.10 1.88
N LYS A 176 15.95 -26.42 2.38
CA LYS A 176 17.00 -27.03 3.21
C LYS A 176 16.55 -27.25 4.65
N ASN A 177 15.78 -26.31 5.21
CA ASN A 177 15.26 -26.38 6.56
C ASN A 177 13.77 -25.95 6.59
N PRO A 178 12.84 -26.90 6.43
CA PRO A 178 11.40 -26.61 6.46
C PRO A 178 10.88 -26.13 7.83
N GLN A 179 11.67 -26.23 8.90
CA GLN A 179 11.28 -25.80 10.25
C GLN A 179 11.84 -24.42 10.60
N ASP A 180 12.48 -23.72 9.65
CA ASP A 180 12.90 -22.34 9.85
C ASP A 180 11.69 -21.39 9.82
N HIS A 181 11.09 -21.18 11.00
CA HIS A 181 9.92 -20.32 11.17
C HIS A 181 10.20 -18.85 10.90
N ASP A 182 11.44 -18.39 11.13
CA ASP A 182 11.83 -17.00 10.89
C ASP A 182 11.87 -16.72 9.39
N SER A 183 12.55 -17.59 8.63
CA SER A 183 12.60 -17.50 7.17
C SER A 183 11.20 -17.63 6.56
N ARG A 184 10.35 -18.52 7.10
CA ARG A 184 8.95 -18.62 6.66
C ARG A 184 8.15 -17.36 6.98
N SER A 185 8.38 -16.73 8.14
CA SER A 185 7.72 -15.45 8.49
C SER A 185 8.14 -14.34 7.53
N MET A 186 9.41 -14.26 7.16
CA MET A 186 9.88 -13.31 6.14
C MET A 186 9.27 -13.61 4.77
N LEU A 187 9.10 -14.89 4.43
CA LEU A 187 8.49 -15.28 3.15
C LEU A 187 7.04 -14.81 3.05
N VAL A 188 6.26 -14.88 4.13
CA VAL A 188 4.89 -14.34 4.18
C VAL A 188 4.87 -12.85 3.83
N ILE A 189 5.76 -12.05 4.43
CA ILE A 189 5.86 -10.61 4.14
C ILE A 189 6.22 -10.37 2.67
N THR A 190 7.23 -11.11 2.17
CA THR A 190 7.66 -11.01 0.77
C THR A 190 6.55 -11.37 -0.21
N LEU A 191 5.76 -12.41 0.08
CA LEU A 191 4.63 -12.82 -0.76
C LEU A 191 3.49 -11.81 -0.74
N PHE A 192 3.20 -11.22 0.43
CA PHE A 192 2.20 -10.13 0.53
C PHE A 192 2.62 -8.91 -0.27
N LEU A 193 3.89 -8.49 -0.16
CA LEU A 193 4.45 -7.38 -0.92
C LEU A 193 4.37 -7.63 -2.43
N SER A 194 4.65 -8.87 -2.89
CA SER A 194 4.53 -9.24 -4.30
C SER A 194 3.11 -9.52 -4.79
N GLY A 195 2.09 -9.42 -3.92
CA GLY A 195 0.69 -9.69 -4.28
C GLY A 195 0.35 -11.18 -4.47
N ASP A 196 1.21 -12.10 -4.04
CA ASP A 196 0.95 -13.55 -4.10
C ASP A 196 0.16 -13.98 -2.85
N LEU A 197 -1.10 -13.54 -2.79
CA LEU A 197 -1.94 -13.60 -1.57
C LEU A 197 -2.32 -15.03 -1.17
N GLU A 198 -2.53 -15.92 -2.14
CA GLU A 198 -2.83 -17.33 -1.90
C GLU A 198 -1.66 -18.03 -1.19
N ARG A 199 -0.44 -17.87 -1.70
CA ARG A 199 0.75 -18.45 -1.06
C ARG A 199 1.08 -17.74 0.24
N CYS A 200 0.87 -16.43 0.33
CA CYS A 200 1.02 -15.66 1.56
C CYS A 200 0.17 -16.26 2.69
N LEU A 201 -1.13 -16.46 2.43
CA LEU A 201 -2.03 -17.09 3.41
C LEU A 201 -1.63 -18.53 3.72
N THR A 202 -1.23 -19.29 2.71
CA THR A 202 -0.79 -20.69 2.90
C THR A 202 0.41 -20.77 3.85
N GLU A 203 1.44 -19.95 3.67
CA GLU A 203 2.60 -19.93 4.56
C GLU A 203 2.26 -19.37 5.95
N ALA A 204 1.37 -18.38 6.03
CA ALA A 204 0.89 -17.84 7.31
C ALA A 204 0.10 -18.88 8.12
N LEU A 205 -0.76 -19.66 7.47
CA LEU A 205 -1.49 -20.77 8.10
C LEU A 205 -0.56 -21.86 8.62
N LYS A 206 0.47 -22.24 7.85
CA LYS A 206 1.46 -23.21 8.32
C LYS A 206 2.09 -22.75 9.64
N LEU A 207 2.47 -21.47 9.72
CA LEU A 207 3.01 -20.87 10.95
C LEU A 207 1.97 -20.87 12.08
N GLN A 208 0.71 -20.53 11.80
CA GLN A 208 -0.35 -20.54 12.80
C GLN A 208 -0.60 -21.95 13.37
N VAL A 209 -0.68 -22.97 12.51
CA VAL A 209 -0.88 -24.37 12.92
C VAL A 209 0.28 -24.89 13.77
N LEU A 210 1.50 -24.41 13.47
CA LEU A 210 2.71 -24.71 14.25
C LEU A 210 2.82 -23.90 15.55
N GLY A 211 1.84 -23.05 15.87
CA GLY A 211 1.81 -22.27 17.11
C GLY A 211 2.73 -21.04 17.10
N VAL A 212 3.18 -20.58 15.93
CA VAL A 212 4.03 -19.38 15.82
C VAL A 212 3.14 -18.12 15.86
N ASP A 213 3.44 -17.21 16.79
CA ASP A 213 2.65 -15.98 17.02
C ASP A 213 2.48 -15.12 15.76
N PHE A 214 3.56 -14.96 14.99
CA PHE A 214 3.51 -14.24 13.72
C PHE A 214 2.46 -14.84 12.77
N GLY A 215 2.32 -16.17 12.71
CA GLY A 215 1.33 -16.83 11.85
C GLY A 215 -0.10 -16.41 12.18
N ARG A 216 -0.46 -16.35 13.48
CA ARG A 216 -1.77 -15.87 13.94
C ARG A 216 -2.02 -14.42 13.54
N VAL A 217 -1.02 -13.54 13.71
CA VAL A 217 -1.12 -12.13 13.31
C VAL A 217 -1.29 -12.02 11.79
N ALA A 218 -0.47 -12.74 11.03
CA ALA A 218 -0.47 -12.69 9.58
C ALA A 218 -1.80 -13.16 8.98
N VAL A 219 -2.35 -14.29 9.43
CA VAL A 219 -3.66 -14.76 8.97
C VAL A 219 -4.73 -13.72 9.29
N LYS A 220 -4.80 -13.22 10.53
CA LYS A 220 -5.80 -12.20 10.91
C LYS A 220 -5.71 -10.95 10.02
N LYS A 221 -4.50 -10.42 9.80
CA LYS A 221 -4.30 -9.15 9.08
C LYS A 221 -4.50 -9.31 7.57
N VAL A 222 -3.99 -10.39 6.97
CA VAL A 222 -4.17 -10.65 5.53
C VAL A 222 -5.64 -10.99 5.22
N SER A 223 -6.34 -11.73 6.08
CA SER A 223 -7.79 -11.96 5.91
C SER A 223 -8.60 -10.67 6.03
N ALA A 224 -8.28 -9.79 6.98
CA ALA A 224 -8.94 -8.49 7.08
C ALA A 224 -8.69 -7.61 5.85
N PHE A 225 -7.47 -7.63 5.30
CA PHE A 225 -7.15 -6.95 4.04
C PHE A 225 -7.98 -7.49 2.87
N LEU A 226 -8.16 -8.80 2.76
CA LEU A 226 -8.94 -9.41 1.68
C LEU A 226 -10.45 -9.16 1.80
N GLY A 227 -10.95 -9.06 3.03
CA GLY A 227 -12.39 -8.97 3.32
C GLY A 227 -13.05 -10.35 3.52
N GLU A 228 -14.16 -10.37 4.25
CA GLU A 228 -14.83 -11.62 4.67
C GLU A 228 -15.43 -12.41 3.49
N ASP A 229 -15.85 -11.70 2.44
CA ASP A 229 -16.44 -12.30 1.24
C ASP A 229 -15.40 -12.89 0.27
N HIS A 230 -14.11 -12.68 0.54
CA HIS A 230 -13.07 -13.17 -0.36
C HIS A 230 -12.97 -14.70 -0.29
N THR A 231 -12.92 -15.34 -1.46
CA THR A 231 -12.92 -16.82 -1.60
C THR A 231 -11.84 -17.50 -0.77
N LEU A 232 -10.62 -16.96 -0.77
CA LEU A 232 -9.52 -17.45 0.05
C LEU A 232 -9.86 -17.42 1.54
N VAL A 233 -10.52 -16.36 2.04
CA VAL A 233 -10.89 -16.22 3.45
C VAL A 233 -11.99 -17.21 3.82
N GLN A 234 -13.00 -17.38 2.97
CA GLN A 234 -14.06 -18.36 3.18
C GLN A 234 -13.52 -19.79 3.27
N GLN A 235 -12.50 -20.13 2.45
CA GLN A 235 -11.83 -21.43 2.48
C GLN A 235 -11.02 -21.69 3.75
N LEU A 236 -10.61 -20.65 4.49
CA LEU A 236 -9.94 -20.80 5.79
C LEU A 236 -10.90 -21.28 6.89
N GLY A 237 -12.22 -21.24 6.66
CA GLY A 237 -13.22 -21.65 7.63
C GLY A 237 -13.44 -20.64 8.77
N THR A 238 -13.03 -19.38 8.61
CA THR A 238 -13.19 -18.32 9.63
C THR A 238 -14.64 -17.87 9.84
N SER A 239 -15.60 -18.36 9.04
CA SER A 239 -17.01 -17.91 9.09
C SER A 239 -17.86 -18.50 10.24
N LYS A 240 -17.36 -19.44 11.07
CA LYS A 240 -18.17 -20.01 12.17
C LYS A 240 -17.42 -20.33 13.47
N ALA A 241 -16.53 -19.46 13.93
CA ALA A 241 -15.87 -19.63 15.23
C ALA A 241 -15.66 -18.30 15.98
N SER A 242 -16.75 -17.57 16.28
CA SER A 242 -16.76 -16.57 17.35
C SER A 242 -18.20 -16.17 17.74
N GLN A 243 -18.97 -17.13 18.24
CA GLN A 243 -20.06 -16.90 19.19
C GLN A 243 -20.03 -18.05 20.20
N SER A 244 -19.09 -17.98 21.14
CA SER A 244 -19.09 -18.75 22.39
C SER A 244 -18.37 -17.94 23.44
#